data_AF-A0A3M6YNP5-F1
#
_entry.id   AF-A0A3M6YNP5-F1
#
_cell.length_a   1.000
_cell.length_b   1.000
_cell.length_c   1.000
_cell.angle_alpha   90.00
_cell.angle_beta   90.00
_cell.angle_gamma   90.00
#
_symmetry.space_group_name_H-M   'P 1'
#
loop_
_entity.id
_entity.type
_entity.pdbx_description
1 polymer ?
#
loop_
_entity_poly.entity_id
_entity_poly.type
_entity_poly.pdbx_seq_one_letter_code
_entity_poly.pdbx_strand_id
1 'polypeptide(L)'
;MVYKPTSNVSFAKTSLPYPIFSADWDPYNRGYLVVGGGGGESKTGVPNQITVLDTSNRATITTAAEIQLSRDEDSVQSLGNLATKDGLITFAGINSSQSQQNAGVNEHLRSFDVKYPPRKKQKTEKADGNEQGEILLIGQRSLFKPSSATKKETYQRLLRLSPAKKRDSGSKRLGAVATGMAEENEVIVFNATNATPDKEDIVTRIQLPQGTEANDLDIIEPRASEFSMVYCSDSDIYEQSYEYDFSTKKVEKTPNGPRRVYQSAILSPAEKSSARSKFRCVRFLNSENVVAIVNRPFRQGCELRVSHLYPTGPAAQLLQFDLPRRMKQA
;
A
#
# COMPACT_ATOMS: atom_id res chain seq x y z
N MET A 1 -9.56 -33.40 24.10
CA MET A 1 -9.45 -32.13 24.84
C MET A 1 -9.38 -31.01 23.81
N VAL A 2 -10.45 -30.22 23.64
CA VAL A 2 -10.50 -29.14 22.64
C VAL A 2 -9.79 -27.94 23.23
N TYR A 3 -8.63 -27.58 22.69
CA TYR A 3 -7.95 -26.32 23.02
C TYR A 3 -8.89 -25.18 22.63
N LYS A 4 -9.55 -24.56 23.61
CA LYS A 4 -10.22 -23.26 23.45
C LYS A 4 -9.14 -22.21 23.65
N PRO A 5 -8.69 -21.50 22.59
CA PRO A 5 -7.87 -20.33 22.80
C PRO A 5 -8.78 -19.25 23.41
N THR A 6 -8.72 -19.05 24.72
CA THR A 6 -9.16 -17.80 25.33
C THR A 6 -8.10 -16.76 24.99
N SER A 7 -8.27 -16.11 23.84
CA SER A 7 -7.44 -14.96 23.49
C SER A 7 -7.78 -13.83 24.47
N ASN A 8 -6.94 -13.64 25.49
CA ASN A 8 -7.05 -12.52 26.44
C ASN A 8 -6.50 -11.22 25.83
N VAL A 9 -6.86 -10.94 24.58
CA VAL A 9 -6.41 -9.72 23.88
C VAL A 9 -7.42 -8.62 24.15
N SER A 10 -6.98 -7.55 24.81
CA SER A 10 -7.76 -6.32 24.92
C SER A 10 -7.98 -5.72 23.53
N PHE A 11 -9.22 -5.42 23.17
CA PHE A 11 -9.56 -4.78 21.90
C PHE A 11 -10.53 -3.62 22.13
N ALA A 12 -10.47 -2.64 21.24
CA ALA A 12 -11.46 -1.58 21.10
C ALA A 12 -12.09 -1.68 19.71
N LYS A 13 -13.34 -1.28 19.58
CA LYS A 13 -14.08 -1.33 18.31
C LYS A 13 -14.71 0.02 18.02
N THR A 14 -14.64 0.43 16.75
CA THR A 14 -15.42 1.53 16.19
C THR A 14 -16.08 1.07 14.88
N SER A 15 -17.01 1.86 14.36
CA SER A 15 -17.68 1.60 13.09
C SER A 15 -17.69 2.88 12.25
N LEU A 16 -17.49 2.74 10.95
CA LEU A 16 -17.47 3.83 9.99
C LEU A 16 -18.64 3.67 9.02
N PRO A 17 -19.16 4.76 8.43
CA PRO A 17 -20.34 4.72 7.58
C PRO A 17 -20.05 4.18 6.16
N TYR A 18 -18.85 3.62 5.92
CA TYR A 18 -18.39 3.13 4.63
C TYR A 18 -17.54 1.86 4.76
N PRO A 19 -17.48 1.00 3.71
CA PRO A 19 -16.55 -0.12 3.63
C PRO A 19 -15.10 0.36 3.66
N ILE A 20 -14.26 -0.24 4.51
CA ILE A 20 -12.83 0.07 4.60
C ILE A 20 -12.07 -0.79 3.59
N PHE A 21 -11.35 -0.15 2.67
CA PHE A 21 -10.49 -0.86 1.71
C PHE A 21 -9.01 -0.70 2.05
N SER A 22 -8.64 0.36 2.75
CA SER A 22 -7.25 0.63 3.11
C SER A 22 -7.09 1.31 4.46
N ALA A 23 -5.94 1.08 5.07
CA ALA A 23 -5.53 1.72 6.30
C ALA A 23 -4.00 1.83 6.33
N ASP A 24 -3.47 2.95 6.84
CA ASP A 24 -2.05 3.12 7.09
C ASP A 24 -1.81 3.91 8.37
N TRP A 25 -0.77 3.53 9.11
CA TRP A 25 -0.45 4.12 10.40
C TRP A 25 0.31 5.43 10.25
N ASP A 26 0.25 6.28 11.28
CA ASP A 26 1.30 7.26 11.49
C ASP A 26 2.66 6.54 11.59
N PRO A 27 3.63 6.84 10.71
CA PRO A 27 4.86 6.05 10.63
C PRO A 27 5.80 6.25 11.83
N TYR A 28 5.54 7.26 12.68
CA TYR A 28 6.23 7.48 13.94
C TYR A 28 5.41 7.08 15.16
N ASN A 29 4.30 6.39 14.95
CA ASN A 29 3.44 5.82 15.98
C ASN A 29 2.96 6.87 17.00
N ARG A 30 2.48 8.02 16.49
CA ARG A 30 1.89 9.08 17.32
C ARG A 30 0.46 8.79 17.80
N GLY A 31 -0.02 7.56 17.62
CA GLY A 31 -1.35 7.10 18.04
C GLY A 31 -2.46 7.36 17.03
N TYR A 32 -2.13 7.63 15.76
CA TYR A 32 -3.12 7.89 14.71
C TYR A 32 -3.08 6.84 13.61
N LEU A 33 -4.26 6.43 13.16
CA LEU A 33 -4.48 5.51 12.04
C LEU A 33 -5.33 6.22 10.99
N VAL A 34 -4.86 6.30 9.75
CA VAL A 34 -5.66 6.79 8.63
C VAL A 34 -6.36 5.60 8.00
N VAL A 35 -7.67 5.71 7.79
CA VAL A 35 -8.49 4.70 7.11
C VAL A 35 -9.25 5.35 5.96
N GLY A 36 -9.44 4.60 4.89
CA GLY A 36 -10.11 5.09 3.69
C GLY A 36 -10.92 3.99 3.00
N GLY A 37 -12.01 4.41 2.39
CA GLY A 37 -12.82 3.56 1.54
C GLY A 37 -14.06 4.28 1.04
N GLY A 38 -15.10 3.53 0.70
CA GLY A 38 -16.32 4.11 0.17
C GLY A 38 -17.23 3.20 -0.62
N GLY A 39 -18.27 3.79 -1.19
CA GLY A 39 -19.21 3.14 -2.11
C GLY A 39 -18.79 3.20 -3.58
N GLY A 40 -17.71 3.93 -3.89
CA GLY A 40 -17.27 4.22 -5.25
C GLY A 40 -18.22 5.15 -6.00
N GLU A 41 -18.09 5.18 -7.32
CA GLU A 41 -18.99 5.90 -8.23
C GLU A 41 -20.31 5.12 -8.37
N SER A 42 -21.09 5.05 -7.28
CA SER A 42 -22.35 4.31 -7.24
C SER A 42 -23.46 5.10 -6.56
N LYS A 43 -24.70 4.87 -6.98
CA LYS A 43 -25.90 5.52 -6.41
C LYS A 43 -26.38 4.85 -5.11
N THR A 44 -25.50 4.15 -4.40
CA THR A 44 -25.84 3.39 -3.19
C THR A 44 -26.08 4.29 -1.96
N GLY A 45 -25.66 5.55 -2.01
CA GLY A 45 -25.74 6.49 -0.89
C GLY A 45 -24.61 6.34 0.14
N VAL A 46 -23.74 5.34 -0.04
CA VAL A 46 -22.54 5.13 0.79
C VAL A 46 -21.48 6.20 0.43
N PRO A 47 -20.96 6.96 1.40
CA PRO A 47 -19.98 8.01 1.12
C PRO A 47 -18.60 7.43 0.78
N ASN A 48 -17.85 8.12 -0.09
CA ASN A 48 -16.40 7.97 -0.18
C ASN A 48 -15.76 8.86 0.88
N GLN A 49 -14.83 8.34 1.67
CA GLN A 49 -14.33 9.09 2.84
C GLN A 49 -12.93 8.63 3.27
N ILE A 50 -12.16 9.58 3.82
CA ILE A 50 -10.95 9.33 4.61
C ILE A 50 -11.24 9.76 6.05
N THR A 51 -10.90 8.92 7.01
CA THR A 51 -11.03 9.19 8.45
C THR A 51 -9.69 8.97 9.13
N VAL A 52 -9.33 9.87 10.05
CA VAL A 52 -8.18 9.73 10.95
C VAL A 52 -8.73 9.31 12.31
N LEU A 53 -8.30 8.16 12.79
CA LEU A 53 -8.68 7.59 14.06
C LEU A 53 -7.59 7.84 15.10
N ASP A 54 -7.94 8.44 16.23
CA ASP A 54 -7.12 8.46 17.43
C ASP A 54 -7.26 7.11 18.15
N THR A 55 -6.12 6.46 18.32
CA THR A 55 -5.93 5.15 18.95
C THR A 55 -4.96 5.24 20.13
N SER A 56 -4.61 6.45 20.57
CA SER A 56 -3.69 6.69 21.69
C SER A 56 -4.18 6.08 23.01
N ASN A 57 -5.50 5.90 23.15
CA ASN A 57 -6.12 5.14 24.23
C ASN A 57 -6.47 3.71 23.76
N ARG A 58 -5.90 2.69 24.42
CA ARG A 58 -6.15 1.28 24.09
C ARG A 58 -7.60 0.82 24.32
N ALA A 59 -8.39 1.56 25.10
CA ALA A 59 -9.77 1.22 25.41
C ALA A 59 -10.79 1.86 24.44
N THR A 60 -10.40 2.90 23.69
CA THR A 60 -11.34 3.70 22.88
C THR A 60 -10.70 4.12 21.57
N ILE A 61 -11.46 4.06 20.48
CA ILE A 61 -11.06 4.60 19.18
C ILE A 61 -12.01 5.76 18.87
N THR A 62 -11.47 6.95 18.64
CA THR A 62 -12.27 8.16 18.36
C THR A 62 -11.86 8.79 17.04
N THR A 63 -12.81 9.39 16.32
CA THR A 63 -12.49 10.15 15.11
C THR A 63 -11.77 11.45 15.48
N ALA A 64 -10.57 11.64 14.94
CA ALA A 64 -9.76 12.83 15.13
C ALA A 64 -9.99 13.87 14.03
N ALA A 65 -10.17 13.40 12.79
CA ALA A 65 -10.47 14.22 11.62
C ALA A 65 -11.12 13.36 10.54
N GLU A 66 -11.87 13.97 9.62
CA GLU A 66 -12.44 13.27 8.48
C GLU A 66 -12.69 14.21 7.30
N ILE A 67 -12.72 13.64 6.08
CA ILE A 67 -13.11 14.35 4.86
C ILE A 67 -13.99 13.44 4.01
N GLN A 68 -15.17 13.93 3.65
CA GLN A 68 -16.01 13.31 2.63
C GLN A 68 -15.49 13.67 1.24
N LEU A 69 -15.27 12.66 0.42
CA LEU A 69 -14.80 12.78 -0.96
C LEU A 69 -15.99 12.86 -1.93
N SER A 70 -15.70 13.14 -3.20
CA SER A 70 -16.75 13.18 -4.23
C SER A 70 -17.42 11.81 -4.36
N ARG A 71 -18.71 11.82 -4.68
CA ARG A 71 -19.50 10.62 -4.99
C ARG A 71 -19.45 10.25 -6.46
N ASP A 72 -18.93 11.16 -7.30
CA ASP A 72 -18.83 10.97 -8.74
C ASP A 72 -17.48 10.33 -9.13
N GLU A 73 -16.70 9.88 -8.16
CA GLU A 73 -15.39 9.26 -8.36
C GLU A 73 -15.29 7.95 -7.57
N ASP A 74 -14.20 7.22 -7.82
CA ASP A 74 -13.95 5.96 -7.13
C ASP A 74 -13.69 6.18 -5.63
N SER A 75 -13.80 5.11 -4.86
CA SER A 75 -13.47 5.08 -3.44
C SER A 75 -11.95 4.97 -3.23
N VAL A 76 -11.51 5.23 -2.00
CA VAL A 76 -10.09 5.06 -1.61
C VAL A 76 -9.72 3.58 -1.64
N GLN A 77 -8.77 3.19 -2.50
CA GLN A 77 -8.33 1.80 -2.65
C GLN A 77 -7.02 1.49 -1.92
N SER A 78 -6.16 2.49 -1.73
CA SER A 78 -4.84 2.33 -1.11
C SER A 78 -4.40 3.61 -0.43
N LEU A 79 -3.59 3.49 0.63
CA LEU A 79 -3.12 4.61 1.45
C LEU A 79 -1.62 4.48 1.77
N GLY A 80 -0.96 5.61 1.98
CA GLY A 80 0.42 5.69 2.44
C GLY A 80 0.73 7.02 3.11
N ASN A 81 1.27 7.01 4.33
CA ASN A 81 1.48 8.20 5.14
C ASN A 81 2.95 8.62 5.25
N LEU A 82 3.21 9.90 5.01
CA LEU A 82 4.44 10.60 5.40
C LEU A 82 4.18 11.39 6.68
N ALA A 83 5.09 11.33 7.65
CA ALA A 83 4.98 12.17 8.84
C ALA A 83 5.43 13.60 8.56
N THR A 84 4.61 14.57 8.98
CA THR A 84 4.99 15.98 9.11
C THR A 84 5.19 16.30 10.60
N LYS A 85 5.57 17.52 10.94
CA LYS A 85 5.73 17.95 12.35
C LYS A 85 4.44 17.77 13.15
N ASP A 86 3.33 18.27 12.61
CA ASP A 86 2.05 18.41 13.30
C ASP A 86 0.95 17.48 12.75
N GLY A 87 1.30 16.60 11.82
CA GLY A 87 0.33 15.73 11.15
C GLY A 87 0.96 14.80 10.12
N LEU A 88 0.28 14.59 8.99
CA LEU A 88 0.70 13.70 7.91
C LEU A 88 0.53 14.37 6.54
N ILE A 89 1.34 13.96 5.57
CA ILE A 89 0.91 13.95 4.18
C ILE A 89 0.41 12.53 3.87
N THR A 90 -0.86 12.41 3.51
CA THR A 90 -1.48 11.14 3.17
C THR A 90 -1.61 11.03 1.66
N PHE A 91 -0.97 10.03 1.08
CA PHE A 91 -1.21 9.63 -0.31
C PHE A 91 -2.35 8.62 -0.36
N ALA A 92 -3.23 8.76 -1.35
CA ALA A 92 -4.38 7.90 -1.55
C ALA A 92 -4.52 7.51 -3.02
N GLY A 93 -4.78 6.22 -3.28
CA GLY A 93 -5.23 5.75 -4.58
C GLY A 93 -6.74 5.93 -4.72
N ILE A 94 -7.15 6.90 -5.52
CA ILE A 94 -8.55 7.25 -5.80
C ILE A 94 -8.66 7.54 -7.28
N ASN A 95 -9.25 6.63 -8.05
CA ASN A 95 -9.38 6.82 -9.49
C ASN A 95 -10.38 7.94 -9.80
N SER A 96 -10.12 8.66 -10.89
CA SER A 96 -11.07 9.60 -11.48
C SER A 96 -12.37 8.89 -11.89
N SER A 97 -13.43 9.66 -12.13
CA SER A 97 -14.71 9.13 -12.62
C SER A 97 -14.52 8.26 -13.87
N GLN A 98 -15.42 7.30 -14.09
CA GLN A 98 -15.43 6.47 -15.28
C GLN A 98 -15.45 7.33 -16.57
N SER A 99 -16.16 8.46 -16.53
CA SER A 99 -16.21 9.40 -17.65
C SER A 99 -14.83 10.00 -17.99
N GLN A 100 -14.05 10.40 -16.97
CA GLN A 100 -12.69 10.91 -17.14
C GLN A 100 -11.72 9.81 -17.56
N GLN A 101 -11.83 8.60 -16.99
CA GLN A 101 -11.01 7.47 -17.39
C GLN A 101 -11.22 7.10 -18.86
N ASN A 102 -12.47 7.10 -19.33
CA ASN A 102 -12.79 6.89 -20.75
C ASN A 102 -12.18 7.97 -21.66
N ALA A 103 -12.06 9.21 -21.16
CA ALA A 103 -11.35 10.30 -21.82
C ALA A 103 -9.81 10.22 -21.71
N GLY A 104 -9.27 9.17 -21.08
CA GLY A 104 -7.83 8.97 -20.89
C GLY A 104 -7.23 9.80 -19.75
N VAL A 105 -8.07 10.33 -18.86
CA VAL A 105 -7.65 11.13 -17.70
C VAL A 105 -7.94 10.34 -16.43
N ASN A 106 -6.89 9.98 -15.70
CA ASN A 106 -7.02 9.34 -14.39
C ASN A 106 -6.03 9.93 -13.38
N GLU A 107 -6.48 10.90 -12.60
CA GLU A 107 -5.73 11.54 -11.52
C GLU A 107 -5.77 10.68 -10.25
N HIS A 108 -5.21 9.49 -10.39
CA HIS A 108 -5.37 8.38 -9.47
C HIS A 108 -4.64 8.57 -8.13
N LEU A 109 -3.52 9.32 -8.11
CA LEU A 109 -2.73 9.54 -6.91
C LEU A 109 -3.12 10.89 -6.30
N ARG A 110 -3.79 10.84 -5.16
CA ARG A 110 -4.22 12.04 -4.42
C ARG A 110 -3.39 12.25 -3.18
N SER A 111 -3.15 13.50 -2.86
CA SER A 111 -2.35 13.91 -1.71
C SER A 111 -3.20 14.78 -0.79
N PHE A 112 -3.22 14.44 0.49
CA PHE A 112 -3.95 15.16 1.52
C PHE A 112 -3.00 15.65 2.62
N ASP A 113 -3.12 16.91 3.00
CA ASP A 113 -2.53 17.42 4.24
C ASP A 113 -3.48 17.08 5.39
N VAL A 114 -2.97 16.33 6.37
CA VAL A 114 -3.72 15.91 7.56
C VAL A 114 -3.08 16.60 8.75
N LYS A 115 -3.84 17.42 9.46
CA LYS A 115 -3.41 18.04 10.72
C LYS A 115 -4.10 17.36 11.90
N TYR A 116 -3.33 17.00 12.91
CA TYR A 116 -3.89 16.42 14.12
C TYR A 116 -4.57 17.48 15.00
N PRO A 117 -5.52 17.06 15.85
CA PRO A 117 -6.01 17.89 16.93
C PRO A 117 -4.86 18.45 17.78
N PRO A 118 -4.97 19.69 18.29
CA PRO A 118 -3.97 20.26 19.20
C PRO A 118 -3.73 19.36 20.41
N ARG A 119 -2.46 19.07 20.71
CA ARG A 119 -2.10 18.23 21.86
C ARG A 119 -2.39 18.98 23.17
N LYS A 120 -3.14 18.35 24.09
CA LYS A 120 -3.56 18.87 25.41
C LYS A 120 -2.43 19.38 26.34
N LYS A 121 -1.14 19.33 25.97
CA LYS A 121 0.01 19.75 26.81
C LYS A 121 0.38 21.24 26.71
N GLN A 122 -0.29 22.02 25.85
CA GLN A 122 -0.21 23.49 25.87
C GLN A 122 -1.55 24.08 26.38
N LYS A 123 -1.95 23.73 27.61
CA LYS A 123 -3.16 24.25 28.23
C LYS A 123 -2.83 25.32 29.26
N THR A 124 -2.70 26.56 28.80
CA THR A 124 -3.10 27.72 29.58
C THR A 124 -4.35 28.28 28.91
N GLU A 125 -5.46 28.17 29.65
CA GLU A 125 -6.76 28.82 29.44
C GLU A 125 -7.70 28.26 28.35
N LYS A 126 -8.85 27.77 28.83
CA LYS A 126 -10.14 27.54 28.15
C LYS A 126 -10.09 26.94 26.73
N ALA A 127 -9.85 25.65 26.65
CA ALA A 127 -10.15 24.87 25.44
C ALA A 127 -11.60 24.34 25.52
N ASP A 128 -12.45 24.81 24.62
CA ASP A 128 -13.72 24.15 24.30
C ASP A 128 -13.44 22.73 23.83
N GLY A 129 -14.23 21.76 24.30
CA GLY A 129 -13.95 20.33 24.18
C GLY A 129 -14.05 19.71 22.79
N ASN A 130 -13.90 20.50 21.70
CA ASN A 130 -14.30 20.10 20.36
C ASN A 130 -13.31 20.48 19.22
N GLU A 131 -12.03 20.68 19.52
CA GLU A 131 -11.02 20.93 18.48
C GLU A 131 -10.71 19.64 17.71
N GLN A 132 -11.33 19.47 16.54
CA GLN A 132 -11.02 18.41 15.58
C GLN A 132 -9.78 18.75 14.76
N GLY A 133 -9.10 17.73 14.26
CA GLY A 133 -8.07 17.88 13.23
C GLY A 133 -8.69 18.23 11.88
N GLU A 134 -7.84 18.45 10.88
CA GLU A 134 -8.22 18.89 9.55
C GLU A 134 -7.64 17.94 8.49
N ILE A 135 -8.38 17.69 7.41
CA ILE A 135 -7.87 16.99 6.23
C ILE A 135 -8.17 17.85 5.00
N LEU A 136 -7.15 18.19 4.22
CA LEU A 136 -7.26 19.02 3.02
C LEU A 136 -6.68 18.29 1.82
N LEU A 137 -7.43 18.23 0.71
CA LEU A 137 -6.88 17.79 -0.58
C LEU A 137 -5.90 18.85 -1.09
N ILE A 138 -4.64 18.47 -1.31
CA ILE A 138 -3.57 19.36 -1.76
C ILE A 138 -3.00 18.99 -3.12
N GLY A 139 -3.31 17.80 -3.64
CA GLY A 139 -2.83 17.38 -4.97
C GLY A 139 -3.59 16.21 -5.58
N GLN A 140 -3.70 16.23 -6.90
CA GLN A 140 -4.27 15.19 -7.76
C GLN A 140 -3.30 15.01 -8.94
N ARG A 141 -2.82 13.78 -9.16
CA ARG A 141 -1.77 13.51 -10.16
C ARG A 141 -2.00 12.18 -10.87
N SER A 142 -1.58 12.15 -12.13
CA SER A 142 -1.59 10.96 -12.99
C SER A 142 -0.16 10.50 -13.22
N LEU A 143 0.29 9.51 -12.44
CA LEU A 143 1.63 8.93 -12.59
C LEU A 143 1.65 7.77 -13.61
N PHE A 144 0.54 7.06 -13.77
CA PHE A 144 0.42 6.02 -14.79
C PHE A 144 0.39 6.62 -16.19
N LYS A 145 0.88 5.84 -17.16
CA LYS A 145 0.75 6.18 -18.56
C LYS A 145 -0.71 6.06 -18.96
N PRO A 146 -1.25 6.98 -19.78
CA PRO A 146 -2.53 6.77 -20.43
C PRO A 146 -2.48 5.46 -21.22
N SER A 147 -3.47 4.59 -21.03
CA SER A 147 -3.49 3.32 -21.73
C SER A 147 -3.79 3.49 -23.23
N SER A 148 -3.06 2.74 -24.05
CA SER A 148 -3.31 2.59 -25.49
C SER A 148 -4.29 1.45 -25.81
N ALA A 149 -4.73 0.70 -24.80
CA ALA A 149 -5.64 -0.42 -24.94
C ALA A 149 -7.05 0.00 -25.40
N THR A 150 -7.80 -0.97 -25.90
CA THR A 150 -9.21 -0.76 -26.28
C THR A 150 -10.05 -0.45 -25.05
N LYS A 151 -9.81 -1.19 -23.95
CA LYS A 151 -10.36 -0.87 -22.63
C LYS A 151 -9.34 -0.05 -21.86
N LYS A 152 -9.70 1.21 -21.57
CA LYS A 152 -8.85 2.17 -20.88
C LYS A 152 -9.03 2.16 -19.35
N GLU A 153 -9.84 1.25 -18.83
CA GLU A 153 -10.03 1.07 -17.39
C GLU A 153 -8.68 0.77 -16.74
N THR A 154 -8.31 1.55 -15.73
CA THR A 154 -7.04 1.39 -15.03
C THR A 154 -7.22 1.89 -13.61
N TYR A 155 -6.98 1.03 -12.62
CA TYR A 155 -7.16 1.36 -11.22
C TYR A 155 -5.81 1.44 -10.50
N GLN A 156 -5.59 2.43 -9.65
CA GLN A 156 -4.51 2.34 -8.66
C GLN A 156 -4.88 1.30 -7.60
N ARG A 157 -4.31 0.10 -7.70
CA ARG A 157 -4.55 -1.00 -6.77
C ARG A 157 -3.68 -0.92 -5.52
N LEU A 158 -2.40 -0.59 -5.70
CA LEU A 158 -1.41 -0.63 -4.64
C LEU A 158 -0.77 0.73 -4.41
N LEU A 159 -0.44 1.00 -3.16
CA LEU A 159 0.41 2.09 -2.72
C LEU A 159 1.24 1.59 -1.53
N ARG A 160 2.55 1.84 -1.58
CA ARG A 160 3.47 1.50 -0.49
C ARG A 160 4.56 2.54 -0.40
N LEU A 161 5.00 2.83 0.82
CA LEU A 161 6.15 3.69 1.07
C LEU A 161 7.26 2.87 1.76
N SER A 162 8.52 3.14 1.43
CA SER A 162 9.69 2.59 2.15
C SER A 162 9.58 2.91 3.64
N PRO A 163 10.22 2.19 4.58
CA PRO A 163 10.04 2.45 6.01
C PRO A 163 10.45 3.88 6.39
N ALA A 164 9.73 4.50 7.32
CA ALA A 164 10.19 5.78 7.87
C ALA A 164 11.35 5.56 8.84
N LYS A 165 12.37 6.41 8.75
CA LYS A 165 13.54 6.38 9.64
C LYS A 165 13.63 7.72 10.37
N LYS A 166 13.78 7.66 11.69
CA LYS A 166 14.07 8.85 12.50
C LYS A 166 15.53 9.25 12.24
N ARG A 167 15.74 10.34 11.51
CA ARG A 167 17.05 10.92 11.15
C ARG A 167 16.99 12.43 11.34
N ASP A 168 18.14 13.06 11.58
CA ASP A 168 18.22 14.51 11.76
C ASP A 168 17.77 15.28 10.51
N SER A 169 18.04 14.75 9.32
CA SER A 169 17.63 15.33 8.03
C SER A 169 16.20 14.97 7.60
N GLY A 170 15.43 14.29 8.46
CA GLY A 170 14.11 13.76 8.11
C GLY A 170 14.17 12.45 7.32
N SER A 171 13.00 11.81 7.15
CA SER A 171 12.92 10.53 6.44
C SER A 171 12.76 10.78 4.93
N LYS A 172 13.85 10.63 4.17
CA LYS A 172 13.78 10.52 2.71
C LYS A 172 13.24 9.13 2.34
N ARG A 173 12.17 9.08 1.56
CA ARG A 173 11.44 7.82 1.28
C ARG A 173 11.16 7.69 -0.20
N LEU A 174 11.14 6.45 -0.68
CA LEU A 174 10.53 6.11 -1.96
C LEU A 174 9.11 5.61 -1.73
N GLY A 175 8.23 5.91 -2.67
CA GLY A 175 6.92 5.31 -2.78
C GLY A 175 6.82 4.44 -4.01
N ALA A 176 5.90 3.48 -4.00
CA ALA A 176 5.51 2.74 -5.19
C ALA A 176 4.00 2.61 -5.29
N VAL A 177 3.49 2.75 -6.52
CA VAL A 177 2.10 2.49 -6.88
C VAL A 177 2.04 1.46 -8.00
N ALA A 178 0.96 0.67 -8.05
CA ALA A 178 0.75 -0.28 -9.13
C ALA A 178 -0.69 -0.21 -9.65
N THR A 179 -0.83 -0.44 -10.95
CA THR A 179 -2.14 -0.58 -11.59
C THR A 179 -2.78 -1.93 -11.24
N GLY A 180 -4.09 -2.01 -11.44
CA GLY A 180 -4.84 -3.26 -11.49
C GLY A 180 -6.06 -3.12 -12.41
N MET A 181 -6.57 -4.26 -12.86
CA MET A 181 -7.65 -4.39 -13.85
C MET A 181 -7.39 -3.66 -15.18
N ALA A 182 -6.14 -3.30 -15.47
CA ALA A 182 -5.74 -2.71 -16.75
C ALA A 182 -5.26 -3.79 -17.71
N GLU A 183 -5.36 -3.55 -19.02
CA GLU A 183 -4.70 -4.40 -20.03
C GLU A 183 -3.18 -4.19 -20.03
N GLU A 184 -2.75 -2.95 -19.76
CA GLU A 184 -1.35 -2.51 -19.72
C GLU A 184 -0.95 -2.18 -18.29
N ASN A 185 -0.56 -3.19 -17.51
CA ASN A 185 -0.22 -2.96 -16.11
C ASN A 185 1.22 -2.49 -15.90
N GLU A 186 1.42 -1.66 -14.88
CA GLU A 186 2.72 -1.15 -14.51
C GLU A 186 2.87 -0.90 -13.01
N VAL A 187 4.14 -0.84 -12.57
CA VAL A 187 4.55 -0.38 -11.24
C VAL A 187 5.40 0.88 -11.40
N ILE A 188 5.05 1.92 -10.66
CA ILE A 188 5.79 3.18 -10.59
C ILE A 188 6.46 3.28 -9.24
N VAL A 189 7.76 3.55 -9.22
CA VAL A 189 8.48 3.99 -8.03
C VAL A 189 8.72 5.49 -8.17
N PHE A 190 8.43 6.24 -7.12
CA PHE A 190 8.52 7.70 -7.10
C PHE A 190 9.21 8.20 -5.82
N ASN A 191 9.78 9.40 -5.91
CA ASN A 191 10.32 10.12 -4.79
C ASN A 191 9.18 10.64 -3.90
N ALA A 192 9.06 10.09 -2.70
CA ALA A 192 8.03 10.44 -1.72
C ALA A 192 8.52 11.48 -0.70
N THR A 193 9.40 12.41 -1.11
CA THR A 193 9.73 13.60 -0.30
C THR A 193 8.89 14.82 -0.68
N ASN A 194 8.26 14.82 -1.86
CA ASN A 194 7.35 15.85 -2.31
C ASN A 194 5.94 15.57 -1.76
N ALA A 195 5.26 16.58 -1.24
CA ALA A 195 3.89 16.44 -0.75
C ALA A 195 2.87 16.21 -1.88
N THR A 196 3.22 16.55 -3.13
CA THR A 196 2.40 16.31 -4.33
C THR A 196 3.30 15.77 -5.46
N PRO A 197 3.69 14.47 -5.44
CA PRO A 197 4.61 13.91 -6.41
C PRO A 197 4.08 14.00 -7.85
N ASP A 198 4.93 14.44 -8.78
CA ASP A 198 4.59 14.55 -10.21
C ASP A 198 5.50 13.68 -11.09
N LYS A 199 5.41 13.83 -12.42
CA LYS A 199 6.18 13.06 -13.40
C LYS A 199 7.69 13.17 -13.18
N GLU A 200 8.19 14.32 -12.75
CA GLU A 200 9.60 14.58 -12.47
C GLU A 200 10.09 13.90 -11.18
N ASP A 201 9.18 13.38 -10.37
CA ASP A 201 9.48 12.62 -9.16
C ASP A 201 9.46 11.10 -9.42
N ILE A 202 9.16 10.66 -10.64
CA ILE A 202 9.24 9.24 -11.01
C ILE A 202 10.69 8.79 -11.05
N VAL A 203 11.01 7.80 -10.22
CA VAL A 203 12.33 7.16 -10.12
C VAL A 203 12.43 6.01 -11.12
N THR A 204 11.38 5.19 -11.23
CA THR A 204 11.33 4.13 -12.24
C THR A 204 9.90 3.81 -12.64
N ARG A 205 9.78 3.29 -13.86
CA ARG A 205 8.58 2.66 -14.39
C ARG A 205 8.91 1.23 -14.77
N ILE A 206 8.10 0.30 -14.31
CA ILE A 206 8.23 -1.13 -14.59
C ILE A 206 6.97 -1.54 -15.34
N GLN A 207 7.11 -1.82 -16.63
CA GLN A 207 6.02 -2.40 -17.41
C GLN A 207 5.87 -3.88 -17.00
N LEU A 208 4.66 -4.28 -16.63
CA LEU A 208 4.37 -5.68 -16.36
C LEU A 208 4.05 -6.42 -17.66
N PRO A 209 4.39 -7.72 -17.78
CA PRO A 209 3.96 -8.54 -18.89
C PRO A 209 2.44 -8.50 -19.10
N GLN A 210 2.00 -8.62 -20.35
CA GLN A 210 0.58 -8.61 -20.69
C GLN A 210 -0.20 -9.67 -19.88
N GLY A 211 -1.35 -9.27 -19.35
CA GLY A 211 -2.20 -10.16 -18.54
C GLY A 211 -1.64 -10.48 -17.16
N THR A 212 -0.59 -9.77 -16.71
CA THR A 212 -0.08 -9.88 -15.34
C THR A 212 -0.29 -8.58 -14.58
N GLU A 213 -0.47 -8.71 -13.26
CA GLU A 213 -0.64 -7.61 -12.32
C GLU A 213 0.30 -7.82 -11.12
N ALA A 214 0.66 -6.72 -10.45
CA ALA A 214 1.26 -6.81 -9.13
C ALA A 214 0.15 -7.06 -8.11
N ASN A 215 0.15 -8.24 -7.51
CA ASN A 215 -0.80 -8.61 -6.46
C ASN A 215 -0.54 -7.84 -5.16
N ASP A 216 0.74 -7.62 -4.85
CA ASP A 216 1.24 -6.86 -3.70
C ASP A 216 2.70 -6.44 -3.97
N LEU A 217 3.18 -5.46 -3.20
CA LEU A 217 4.55 -4.97 -3.26
C LEU A 217 5.01 -4.46 -1.90
N ASP A 218 6.32 -4.45 -1.67
CA ASP A 218 6.93 -3.88 -0.47
C ASP A 218 8.26 -3.22 -0.79
N ILE A 219 8.66 -2.26 0.05
CA ILE A 219 9.93 -1.53 -0.10
C ILE A 219 10.64 -1.56 1.24
N ILE A 220 11.94 -1.78 1.23
CA ILE A 220 12.84 -1.61 2.38
C ILE A 220 13.97 -0.65 2.02
N GLU A 221 14.61 -0.07 3.02
CA GLU A 221 15.84 0.71 2.89
C GLU A 221 16.95 0.00 3.69
N PRO A 222 17.73 -0.91 3.06
CA PRO A 222 18.78 -1.66 3.76
C PRO A 222 19.90 -0.76 4.30
N ARG A 223 20.26 0.28 3.55
CA ARG A 223 21.25 1.30 3.91
C ARG A 223 20.77 2.67 3.46
N ALA A 224 21.36 3.74 4.00
CA ALA A 224 20.96 5.10 3.66
C ALA A 224 21.03 5.33 2.14
N SER A 225 19.91 5.75 1.55
CA SER A 225 19.76 5.97 0.09
C SER A 225 19.82 4.71 -0.80
N GLU A 226 20.00 3.53 -0.21
CA GLU A 226 19.84 2.23 -0.87
C GLU A 226 18.46 1.67 -0.53
N PHE A 227 17.65 1.39 -1.55
CA PHE A 227 16.32 0.82 -1.41
C PHE A 227 16.24 -0.52 -2.15
N SER A 228 15.45 -1.45 -1.63
CA SER A 228 15.04 -2.63 -2.39
C SER A 228 13.52 -2.72 -2.41
N MET A 229 12.96 -2.96 -3.59
CA MET A 229 11.54 -3.20 -3.77
C MET A 229 11.32 -4.63 -4.23
N VAL A 230 10.31 -5.28 -3.65
CA VAL A 230 9.75 -6.52 -4.16
C VAL A 230 8.32 -6.32 -4.61
N TYR A 231 7.91 -7.07 -5.62
CA TYR A 231 6.51 -7.25 -5.97
C TYR A 231 6.25 -8.70 -6.38
N CYS A 232 5.02 -9.16 -6.19
CA CYS A 232 4.61 -10.49 -6.62
C CYS A 232 3.49 -10.43 -7.65
N SER A 233 3.58 -11.28 -8.68
CA SER A 233 2.45 -11.60 -9.55
C SER A 233 1.66 -12.79 -8.98
N ASP A 234 0.79 -13.42 -9.76
CA ASP A 234 0.18 -14.69 -9.34
C ASP A 234 1.23 -15.79 -9.13
N SER A 235 2.28 -15.87 -9.95
CA SER A 235 3.20 -17.02 -9.96
C SER A 235 4.66 -16.68 -9.62
N ASP A 236 5.02 -15.41 -9.60
CA ASP A 236 6.42 -14.98 -9.54
C ASP A 236 6.63 -13.91 -8.48
N ILE A 237 7.85 -13.86 -7.93
CA ILE A 237 8.32 -12.74 -7.11
C ILE A 237 9.48 -12.08 -7.86
N TYR A 238 9.44 -10.76 -7.91
CA TYR A 238 10.46 -9.92 -8.52
C TYR A 238 11.08 -9.01 -7.46
N GLU A 239 12.35 -8.65 -7.67
CA GLU A 239 13.08 -7.70 -6.85
C GLU A 239 13.84 -6.71 -7.73
N GLN A 240 13.93 -5.46 -7.28
CA GLN A 240 14.80 -4.44 -7.85
C GLN A 240 15.42 -3.62 -6.71
N SER A 241 16.75 -3.49 -6.71
CA SER A 241 17.45 -2.54 -5.84
C SER A 241 17.67 -1.21 -6.55
N TYR A 242 17.67 -0.13 -5.78
CA TYR A 242 17.86 1.24 -6.20
C TYR A 242 18.86 1.93 -5.27
N GLU A 243 19.86 2.60 -5.84
CA GLU A 243 20.56 3.67 -5.16
C GLU A 243 20.01 4.99 -5.69
N TYR A 244 19.41 5.81 -4.82
CA TYR A 244 18.72 7.03 -5.24
C TYR A 244 19.28 8.26 -4.52
N ASP A 245 19.86 9.17 -5.30
CA ASP A 245 20.28 10.48 -4.83
C ASP A 245 19.11 11.48 -4.95
N PHE A 246 18.48 11.77 -3.82
CA PHE A 246 17.39 12.73 -3.73
C PHE A 246 17.76 14.18 -4.11
N SER A 247 19.05 14.54 -4.09
CA SER A 247 19.50 15.89 -4.43
C SER A 247 19.64 16.08 -5.94
N THR A 248 20.26 15.11 -6.62
CA THR A 248 20.46 15.15 -8.08
C THR A 248 19.34 14.44 -8.86
N LYS A 249 18.42 13.78 -8.15
CA LYS A 249 17.37 12.90 -8.69
C LYS A 249 17.90 11.75 -9.57
N LYS A 250 19.17 11.36 -9.38
CA LYS A 250 19.78 10.24 -10.12
C LYS A 250 19.45 8.92 -9.45
N VAL A 251 19.19 7.90 -10.26
CA VAL A 251 18.92 6.54 -9.82
C VAL A 251 19.88 5.58 -10.49
N GLU A 252 20.51 4.73 -9.69
CA GLU A 252 21.20 3.53 -10.15
C GLU A 252 20.37 2.30 -9.81
N LYS A 253 20.21 1.39 -10.77
CA LYS A 253 19.36 0.20 -10.65
C LYS A 253 20.24 -1.03 -10.71
N THR A 254 20.11 -1.89 -9.71
CA THR A 254 20.85 -3.15 -9.65
C THR A 254 19.89 -4.32 -9.42
N PRO A 255 19.78 -5.26 -10.38
CA PRO A 255 20.30 -5.22 -11.75
C PRO A 255 19.56 -4.21 -12.65
N ASN A 256 19.89 -4.14 -13.94
CA ASN A 256 19.18 -3.27 -14.90
C ASN A 256 17.79 -3.84 -15.24
N GLY A 257 16.81 -3.55 -14.39
CA GLY A 257 15.43 -4.02 -14.49
C GLY A 257 15.11 -5.08 -13.44
N PRO A 258 13.82 -5.23 -13.04
CA PRO A 258 13.45 -6.14 -11.98
C PRO A 258 13.81 -7.57 -12.33
N ARG A 259 14.55 -8.22 -11.45
CA ARG A 259 14.90 -9.63 -11.61
C ARG A 259 13.79 -10.48 -11.02
N ARG A 260 13.44 -11.56 -11.70
CA ARG A 260 12.58 -12.60 -11.12
C ARG A 260 13.41 -13.44 -10.15
N VAL A 261 13.13 -13.32 -8.86
CA VAL A 261 13.82 -14.07 -7.80
C VAL A 261 13.16 -15.40 -7.51
N TYR A 262 11.86 -15.55 -7.79
CA TYR A 262 11.14 -16.80 -7.57
C TYR A 262 10.11 -17.04 -8.67
N GLN A 263 9.93 -18.29 -9.07
CA GLN A 263 8.86 -18.76 -9.94
C GLN A 263 8.22 -20.01 -9.34
N SER A 264 6.89 -20.01 -9.20
CA SER A 264 6.13 -21.16 -8.69
C SER A 264 6.15 -22.30 -9.69
N ALA A 265 6.44 -23.51 -9.21
CA ALA A 265 6.45 -24.72 -10.03
C ALA A 265 5.03 -25.13 -10.46
N ILE A 266 4.92 -25.76 -11.63
CA ILE A 266 3.69 -26.42 -12.09
C ILE A 266 3.61 -27.77 -11.36
N LEU A 267 2.52 -28.02 -10.62
CA LEU A 267 2.42 -29.19 -9.72
C LEU A 267 2.19 -30.52 -10.45
N SER A 268 1.54 -30.52 -11.62
CA SER A 268 1.40 -31.73 -12.44
C SER A 268 1.42 -31.38 -13.94
N PRO A 269 2.49 -31.73 -14.67
CA PRO A 269 2.48 -31.68 -16.14
C PRO A 269 1.54 -32.74 -16.75
N ALA A 270 1.24 -33.79 -16.00
CA ALA A 270 0.51 -34.98 -16.45
C ALA A 270 -1.02 -34.82 -16.44
N GLU A 271 -1.55 -33.85 -15.71
CA GLU A 271 -2.96 -33.49 -15.73
C GLU A 271 -3.09 -32.16 -16.46
N LYS A 272 -4.12 -31.96 -17.27
CA LYS A 272 -4.44 -30.68 -17.95
C LYS A 272 -4.84 -29.55 -16.96
N SER A 273 -4.31 -29.60 -15.75
CA SER A 273 -4.57 -28.73 -14.64
C SER A 273 -3.42 -27.73 -14.55
N SER A 274 -3.68 -26.49 -14.98
CA SER A 274 -2.79 -25.34 -14.75
C SER A 274 -2.73 -24.91 -13.27
N ALA A 275 -3.03 -25.82 -12.34
CA ALA A 275 -3.12 -25.53 -10.93
C ALA A 275 -1.76 -25.14 -10.37
N ARG A 276 -1.66 -23.88 -9.98
CA ARG A 276 -0.50 -23.28 -9.34
C ARG A 276 -0.91 -22.65 -8.02
N SER A 277 0.02 -22.68 -7.09
CA SER A 277 -0.05 -21.79 -5.93
C SER A 277 0.03 -20.34 -6.39
N LYS A 278 -0.78 -19.46 -5.79
CA LYS A 278 -0.85 -18.04 -6.16
C LYS A 278 -0.34 -17.14 -5.05
N PHE A 279 0.63 -16.29 -5.34
CA PHE A 279 1.07 -15.27 -4.38
C PHE A 279 -0.02 -14.21 -4.22
N ARG A 280 -0.20 -13.75 -2.97
CA ARG A 280 -1.22 -12.75 -2.61
C ARG A 280 -0.65 -11.55 -1.90
N CYS A 281 0.34 -11.78 -1.04
CA CYS A 281 1.03 -10.73 -0.32
C CYS A 281 2.52 -11.02 -0.27
N VAL A 282 3.35 -9.98 -0.17
CA VAL A 282 4.80 -10.09 0.03
C VAL A 282 5.29 -8.96 0.94
N ARG A 283 6.13 -9.29 1.93
CA ARG A 283 6.74 -8.32 2.85
C ARG A 283 8.20 -8.64 3.10
N PHE A 284 9.04 -7.62 3.22
CA PHE A 284 10.38 -7.82 3.77
C PHE A 284 10.29 -8.14 5.26
N LEU A 285 11.01 -9.17 5.69
CA LEU A 285 11.30 -9.44 7.10
C LEU A 285 12.58 -8.71 7.53
N ASN A 286 13.55 -8.65 6.63
CA ASN A 286 14.80 -7.92 6.75
C ASN A 286 15.37 -7.67 5.33
N SER A 287 16.62 -7.22 5.20
CA SER A 287 17.24 -6.89 3.90
C SER A 287 17.42 -8.07 2.96
N GLU A 288 17.35 -9.30 3.46
CA GLU A 288 17.66 -10.52 2.68
C GLU A 288 16.54 -11.55 2.71
N ASN A 289 15.43 -11.28 3.40
CA ASN A 289 14.37 -12.27 3.58
C ASN A 289 13.01 -11.62 3.37
N VAL A 290 12.17 -12.31 2.60
CA VAL A 290 10.78 -11.95 2.38
C VAL A 290 9.86 -13.04 2.90
N VAL A 291 8.69 -12.64 3.38
CA VAL A 291 7.57 -13.53 3.66
C VAL A 291 6.47 -13.26 2.66
N ALA A 292 5.86 -14.32 2.13
CA ALA A 292 4.74 -14.23 1.22
C ALA A 292 3.54 -15.05 1.71
N ILE A 293 2.33 -14.51 1.53
CA ILE A 293 1.09 -15.28 1.66
C ILE A 293 0.80 -15.92 0.31
N VAL A 294 0.58 -17.23 0.33
CA VAL A 294 0.38 -18.03 -0.87
C VAL A 294 -0.93 -18.82 -0.77
N ASN A 295 -1.81 -18.63 -1.74
CA ASN A 295 -3.00 -19.47 -1.88
C ASN A 295 -2.61 -20.82 -2.48
N ARG A 296 -3.03 -21.90 -1.84
CA ARG A 296 -2.88 -23.24 -2.39
C ARG A 296 -3.79 -23.44 -3.61
N PRO A 297 -3.38 -24.30 -4.55
CA PRO A 297 -4.24 -24.67 -5.66
C PRO A 297 -5.53 -25.35 -5.15
N PHE A 298 -6.54 -25.39 -6.02
CA PHE A 298 -7.84 -26.01 -5.73
C PHE A 298 -8.54 -25.50 -4.46
N ARG A 299 -8.25 -24.25 -4.04
CA ARG A 299 -8.85 -23.60 -2.85
C ARG A 299 -8.61 -24.40 -1.56
N GLN A 300 -7.47 -25.07 -1.44
CA GLN A 300 -7.17 -25.94 -0.30
C GLN A 300 -6.66 -25.21 0.96
N GLY A 301 -6.61 -23.88 0.93
CA GLY A 301 -6.15 -23.02 2.02
C GLY A 301 -5.05 -22.06 1.58
N CYS A 302 -4.35 -21.50 2.56
CA CYS A 302 -3.25 -20.57 2.37
C CYS A 302 -2.05 -21.01 3.22
N GLU A 303 -0.87 -20.52 2.88
CA GLU A 303 0.36 -20.75 3.63
C GLU A 303 1.23 -19.50 3.62
N LEU A 304 2.12 -19.40 4.60
CA LEU A 304 3.23 -18.44 4.60
C LEU A 304 4.47 -19.14 4.07
N ARG A 305 5.19 -18.47 3.16
CA ARG A 305 6.50 -18.91 2.69
C ARG A 305 7.54 -17.85 3.03
N VAL A 306 8.63 -18.25 3.66
CA VAL A 306 9.79 -17.38 3.88
C VAL A 306 10.85 -17.75 2.85
N SER A 307 11.33 -16.75 2.11
CA SER A 307 12.35 -16.93 1.08
C SER A 307 13.52 -15.99 1.34
N HIS A 308 14.74 -16.52 1.22
CA HIS A 308 15.98 -15.78 1.27
C HIS A 308 16.34 -15.26 -0.12
N LEU A 309 16.62 -13.96 -0.22
CA LEU A 309 17.05 -13.26 -1.41
C LEU A 309 18.58 -13.22 -1.46
N TYR A 310 19.18 -13.90 -2.42
CA TYR A 310 20.62 -13.79 -2.69
C TYR A 310 20.93 -12.59 -3.58
N PRO A 311 22.11 -11.94 -3.46
CA PRO A 311 22.48 -10.83 -4.35
C PRO A 311 22.37 -11.16 -5.84
N THR A 312 22.64 -12.41 -6.22
CA THR A 312 22.49 -12.95 -7.56
C THR A 312 21.79 -14.31 -7.52
N GLY A 313 21.10 -14.66 -8.61
CA GLY A 313 20.42 -15.97 -8.72
C GLY A 313 19.02 -16.03 -8.06
N PRO A 314 18.41 -17.23 -8.04
CA PRO A 314 17.07 -17.42 -7.48
C PRO A 314 17.06 -17.39 -5.96
N ALA A 315 15.93 -16.97 -5.37
CA ALA A 315 15.69 -17.03 -3.94
C ALA A 315 15.56 -18.48 -3.45
N ALA A 316 16.05 -18.76 -2.23
CA ALA A 316 15.86 -20.05 -1.57
C ALA A 316 14.64 -20.00 -0.63
N GLN A 317 13.72 -20.96 -0.77
CA GLN A 317 12.64 -21.12 0.21
C GLN A 317 13.23 -21.70 1.50
N LEU A 318 13.14 -20.96 2.60
CA LEU A 318 13.66 -21.35 3.90
C LEU A 318 12.62 -22.08 4.75
N LEU A 319 11.41 -21.51 4.83
CA LEU A 319 10.35 -21.99 5.73
C LEU A 319 9.00 -21.95 5.02
N GLN A 320 8.13 -22.88 5.40
CA GLN A 320 6.74 -22.92 5.00
C GLN A 320 5.86 -23.19 6.21
N PHE A 321 4.82 -22.37 6.39
CA PHE A 321 3.85 -22.50 7.48
C PHE A 321 2.44 -22.56 6.94
N ASP A 322 1.74 -23.65 7.20
CA ASP A 322 0.35 -23.81 6.78
C ASP A 322 -0.55 -22.93 7.66
N LEU A 323 -1.35 -22.08 7.01
CA LEU A 323 -2.36 -21.31 7.73
C LEU A 323 -3.61 -22.19 7.92
N PRO A 324 -4.33 -22.04 9.05
CA PRO A 324 -5.59 -22.74 9.26
C PRO A 324 -6.57 -22.49 8.10
N ARG A 325 -7.17 -23.56 7.55
CA ARG A 325 -8.19 -23.46 6.48
C ARG A 325 -9.37 -22.54 6.84
N ARG A 326 -9.64 -22.39 8.14
CA ARG A 326 -10.60 -21.45 8.70
C ARG A 326 -9.92 -20.68 9.82
N MET A 327 -9.58 -19.42 9.57
CA MET A 327 -9.30 -18.48 10.65
C MET A 327 -10.63 -18.14 11.31
N LYS A 328 -10.81 -18.46 12.59
CA LYS A 328 -11.95 -17.90 13.34
C LYS A 328 -11.71 -16.40 13.42
N GLN A 329 -12.68 -15.61 12.96
CA GLN A 329 -12.68 -14.16 13.13
C GLN A 329 -12.50 -13.87 14.63
N ALA A 330 -11.49 -13.08 14.96
CA ALA A 330 -11.35 -12.51 16.29
C ALA A 330 -12.40 -11.41 16.49
#